data_AF-A0A6M3JDT6-F1
#
_entry.id   AF-A0A6M3JDT6-F1
#
_cell.length_a   1.000
_cell.length_b   1.000
_cell.length_c   1.000
_cell.angle_alpha   90.00
_cell.angle_beta   90.00
_cell.angle_gamma   90.00
#
_symmetry.space_group_name_H-M   'P 1'
#
loop_
_entity.id
_entity.type
_entity.pdbx_description
1 polymer ?
#
loop_
_entity_poly.entity_id
_entity_poly.type
_entity_poly.pdbx_seq_one_letter_code
_entity_poly.pdbx_strand_id
1 'polypeptide(L)'
;MIIHTVKNPFMCRIGQFTQGDRDLCIGLDYNTIKSTKEFWCYLGKNRKVHYEIESAKALEKGQKWTNAKGKLVFIVPIKEFNVVVSEWDREEYERKQQLRDNIVQQKLL
;
A
#
# COMPACT_ATOMS: atom_id res chain seq x y z
N MET A 1 -6.10 -12.96 12.82
CA MET A 1 -5.60 -12.20 11.66
C MET A 1 -6.76 -11.41 11.08
N ILE A 2 -6.75 -10.08 11.15
CA ILE A 2 -7.81 -9.24 10.58
C ILE A 2 -7.27 -8.68 9.26
N ILE A 3 -7.81 -9.15 8.14
CA ILE A 3 -7.44 -8.63 6.82
C ILE A 3 -8.45 -7.54 6.44
N HIS A 4 -7.96 -6.35 6.16
CA HIS A 4 -8.79 -5.23 5.73
C HIS A 4 -8.80 -5.13 4.21
N THR A 5 -9.97 -4.88 3.62
CA THR A 5 -10.05 -4.59 2.19
C THR A 5 -10.00 -3.08 1.99
N VAL A 6 -8.95 -2.59 1.35
CA VAL A 6 -8.85 -1.18 0.95
C VAL A 6 -9.39 -1.06 -0.48
N LYS A 7 -10.39 -0.19 -0.68
CA LYS A 7 -11.07 -0.08 -1.98
C LYS A 7 -10.09 0.23 -3.11
N ASN A 8 -9.21 1.21 -2.95
CA ASN A 8 -8.13 1.55 -3.88
C ASN A 8 -7.08 2.45 -3.18
N PRO A 9 -5.80 2.41 -3.59
CA PRO A 9 -4.84 3.44 -3.24
C PRO A 9 -5.20 4.77 -3.93
N PHE A 10 -4.68 5.89 -3.42
CA PHE A 10 -4.94 7.23 -3.97
C PHE A 10 -3.68 8.09 -3.95
N MET A 11 -3.59 9.06 -4.85
CA MET A 11 -2.48 10.02 -4.83
C MET A 11 -2.65 10.99 -3.67
N CYS A 12 -1.62 11.12 -2.83
CA CYS A 12 -1.62 12.12 -1.77
C CYS A 12 -1.56 13.54 -2.35
N ARG A 13 -1.86 14.53 -1.50
CA ARG A 13 -1.68 15.93 -1.87
C ARG A 13 -0.17 16.22 -2.03
N ILE A 14 0.18 17.21 -2.87
CA ILE A 14 1.57 17.66 -3.02
C ILE A 14 2.08 18.12 -1.66
N GLY A 15 3.28 17.69 -1.27
CA GLY A 15 3.90 18.12 -0.01
C GLY A 15 3.36 17.41 1.23
N GLN A 16 2.52 16.37 1.07
CA GLN A 16 1.94 15.67 2.20
C GLN A 16 2.98 14.83 2.99
N PHE A 17 3.99 14.31 2.29
CA PHE A 17 5.09 13.54 2.89
C PHE A 17 6.46 14.14 2.53
N THR A 18 6.64 14.52 1.27
CA THR A 18 7.86 15.20 0.77
C THR A 18 7.45 16.42 -0.04
N GLN A 19 8.11 17.56 0.15
CA GLN A 19 7.81 18.80 -0.57
C GLN A 19 8.04 18.62 -2.08
N GLY A 20 7.01 18.87 -2.88
CA GLY A 20 7.09 18.77 -4.34
C GLY A 20 6.63 17.44 -4.92
N ASP A 21 6.51 16.38 -4.12
CA ASP A 21 6.15 15.04 -4.59
C ASP A 21 4.69 14.68 -4.33
N ARG A 22 4.15 13.82 -5.21
CA ARG A 22 2.89 13.09 -5.02
C ARG A 22 3.22 11.62 -4.84
N ASP A 23 3.03 11.10 -3.64
CA ASP A 23 3.14 9.67 -3.36
C ASP A 23 1.78 8.98 -3.55
N LEU A 24 1.80 7.77 -4.15
CA LEU A 24 0.65 6.87 -4.10
C LEU A 24 0.52 6.34 -2.67
N CYS A 25 -0.66 6.43 -2.08
CA CYS A 25 -0.88 6.17 -0.66
C CYS A 25 -2.06 5.24 -0.39
N ILE A 26 -2.02 4.63 0.79
CA ILE A 26 -3.08 3.77 1.33
C ILE A 26 -3.61 4.43 2.60
N GLY A 27 -4.94 4.57 2.68
CA GLY A 27 -5.63 5.05 3.87
C GLY A 27 -5.94 3.89 4.80
N LEU A 28 -5.35 3.89 5.98
CA LEU A 28 -5.48 2.88 7.01
C LEU A 28 -6.42 3.35 8.13
N ASP A 29 -7.19 2.43 8.71
CA ASP A 29 -8.02 2.76 9.87
C ASP A 29 -7.14 2.97 11.11
N TYR A 30 -7.25 4.13 11.74
CA TYR A 30 -6.41 4.50 12.89
C TYR A 30 -6.62 3.59 14.11
N ASN A 31 -7.86 3.16 14.36
CA ASN A 31 -8.15 2.28 15.49
C ASN A 31 -7.62 0.87 15.23
N THR A 32 -7.67 0.41 13.98
CA THR A 32 -7.06 -0.86 13.58
C THR A 32 -5.56 -0.84 13.81
N ILE A 33 -4.82 0.16 13.27
CA ILE A 33 -3.36 0.23 13.45
C ILE A 33 -2.98 0.17 14.93
N LYS A 34 -3.73 0.86 15.79
CA LYS A 34 -3.45 0.88 17.24
C LYS A 34 -3.70 -0.44 17.96
N SER A 35 -4.53 -1.31 17.40
CA SER A 35 -4.96 -2.56 18.04
C SER A 35 -4.30 -3.80 17.46
N THR A 36 -3.52 -3.66 16.38
CA THR A 36 -2.81 -4.77 15.73
C THR A 36 -1.31 -4.50 15.66
N LYS A 37 -0.50 -5.57 15.60
CA LYS A 37 0.95 -5.45 15.37
C LYS A 37 1.28 -5.22 13.90
N GLU A 38 0.49 -5.82 13.02
CA GLU A 38 0.60 -5.70 11.58
C GLU A 38 -0.75 -5.37 10.98
N PHE A 39 -0.72 -4.70 9.84
CA PHE A 39 -1.88 -4.40 9.04
C PHE A 39 -1.72 -5.01 7.66
N TRP A 40 -2.68 -5.85 7.26
CA TRP A 40 -2.69 -6.49 5.95
C TRP A 40 -3.89 -6.00 5.14
N CYS A 41 -3.65 -5.66 3.88
CA CYS A 41 -4.72 -5.35 2.95
C CYS A 41 -4.52 -5.82 1.53
N TYR A 42 -5.66 -6.12 0.90
CA TYR A 42 -5.77 -6.22 -0.54
C TYR A 42 -6.14 -4.87 -1.13
N LEU A 43 -5.59 -4.55 -2.30
CA LEU A 43 -5.97 -3.39 -3.08
C LEU A 43 -7.01 -3.79 -4.14
N GLY A 44 -8.19 -3.19 -4.05
CA GLY A 44 -9.27 -3.45 -5.00
C GLY A 44 -9.79 -4.90 -4.93
N LYS A 45 -9.96 -5.54 -6.08
CA LYS A 45 -10.43 -6.93 -6.19
C LYS A 45 -9.29 -7.96 -6.28
N ASN A 46 -8.03 -7.51 -6.32
CA ASN A 46 -6.90 -8.42 -6.45
C ASN A 46 -6.58 -9.08 -5.11
N ARG A 47 -6.92 -10.36 -4.97
CA ARG A 47 -6.62 -11.17 -3.78
C ARG A 47 -5.34 -11.99 -3.89
N LYS A 48 -4.61 -11.90 -5.01
CA LYS A 48 -3.34 -12.62 -5.23
C LYS A 48 -2.17 -11.94 -4.52
N VAL A 49 -2.30 -10.65 -4.25
CA VAL A 49 -1.23 -9.81 -3.69
C VAL A 49 -1.81 -9.05 -2.51
N HIS A 50 -1.28 -9.29 -1.32
CA HIS A 50 -1.56 -8.45 -0.17
C HIS A 50 -0.37 -7.52 0.11
N TYR A 51 -0.70 -6.40 0.74
CA TYR A 51 0.23 -5.38 1.18
C TYR A 51 0.21 -5.42 2.70
N GLU A 52 1.38 -5.61 3.29
CA GLU A 52 1.55 -5.66 4.73
C GLU A 52 2.46 -4.54 5.21
N ILE A 53 2.17 -4.04 6.41
CA ILE A 53 3.02 -3.07 7.10
C ILE A 53 2.92 -3.31 8.60
N GLU A 54 4.05 -3.18 9.29
CA GLU A 54 4.05 -3.12 10.75
C GLU A 54 3.31 -1.87 11.21
N SER A 55 2.43 -2.01 12.20
CA SER A 55 1.66 -0.90 12.73
C SER A 55 2.55 0.22 13.28
N ALA A 56 3.68 -0.11 13.90
CA ALA A 56 4.65 0.87 14.37
C ALA A 56 5.23 1.70 13.21
N LYS A 57 5.65 1.04 12.13
CA LYS A 57 6.14 1.71 10.91
C LYS A 57 5.04 2.56 10.25
N ALA A 58 3.81 2.06 10.21
CA ALA A 58 2.67 2.82 9.70
C ALA A 58 2.44 4.10 10.51
N LEU A 59 2.57 4.05 11.85
CA LEU A 59 2.46 5.21 12.73
C LEU A 59 3.60 6.21 12.56
N GLU A 60 4.81 5.74 12.26
CA GLU A 60 5.99 6.59 12.03
C GLU A 60 5.94 7.29 10.66
N LYS A 61 5.63 6.54 9.60
CA LYS A 61 5.71 7.02 8.21
C LYS A 61 4.42 7.65 7.70
N GLY A 62 3.31 7.37 8.36
CA GLY A 62 2.01 7.88 7.95
C GLY A 62 1.69 9.25 8.52
N GLN A 63 0.68 9.87 7.92
CA GLN A 63 0.11 11.11 8.41
C GLN A 63 -1.33 10.88 8.85
N LYS A 64 -1.65 11.34 10.05
CA LYS A 64 -3.01 11.34 10.59
C LYS A 64 -3.89 12.31 9.81
N TRP A 65 -5.04 11.84 9.36
CA TRP A 65 -6.03 12.66 8.66
C TRP A 65 -7.46 12.25 9.04
N THR A 66 -8.38 13.22 9.05
CA THR A 66 -9.81 12.96 9.24
C THR A 66 -10.51 13.08 7.90
N ASN A 67 -11.19 12.03 7.47
CA ASN A 67 -11.88 12.06 6.20
C ASN A 67 -13.17 12.89 6.22
N ALA A 68 -13.75 13.15 5.04
CA ALA A 68 -15.00 13.92 4.91
C ALA A 68 -16.20 13.31 5.65
N LYS A 69 -16.11 12.05 6.08
CA LYS A 69 -17.12 11.35 6.89
C LYS A 69 -16.79 11.39 8.40
N GLY A 70 -15.80 12.18 8.82
CA GLY A 70 -15.36 12.31 10.22
C GLY A 70 -14.51 11.15 10.73
N LYS A 71 -14.11 10.20 9.88
CA LYS A 71 -13.34 9.03 10.31
C LYS A 71 -11.85 9.33 10.30
N LEU A 72 -11.18 9.02 11.41
CA LEU A 72 -9.73 9.08 11.53
C LEU A 72 -9.07 7.96 10.73
N VAL A 73 -8.17 8.35 9.83
CA VAL A 73 -7.36 7.46 9.02
C VAL A 73 -5.90 7.87 9.09
N PHE A 74 -5.02 6.91 8.89
CA PHE A 74 -3.59 7.12 8.72
C PHE A 74 -3.26 6.93 7.25
N ILE A 75 -2.79 7.99 6.60
CA ILE A 75 -2.40 7.94 5.19
C ILE A 75 -0.94 7.56 5.14
N VAL A 76 -0.61 6.44 4.52
CA VAL A 76 0.77 5.92 4.45
C VAL A 76 1.18 5.76 2.98
N PRO A 77 2.39 6.19 2.59
CA PRO A 77 2.91 5.93 1.26
C PRO A 77 2.98 4.43 0.95
N ILE A 78 2.55 4.02 -0.24
CA ILE A 78 2.49 2.60 -0.65
C ILE A 78 3.87 1.94 -0.65
N LYS A 79 4.94 2.73 -0.88
CA LYS A 79 6.34 2.28 -0.87
C LYS A 79 6.81 1.74 0.50
N GLU A 80 6.08 2.06 1.58
CA GLU A 80 6.40 1.59 2.93
C GLU A 80 5.88 0.19 3.22
N PHE A 81 4.98 -0.34 2.37
CA PHE A 81 4.38 -1.66 2.52
C PHE A 81 5.25 -2.72 1.85
N ASN A 82 5.32 -3.89 2.48
CA ASN A 82 5.84 -5.08 1.81
C ASN A 82 4.74 -5.66 0.93
N VAL A 83 5.13 -6.11 -0.27
CA VAL A 83 4.24 -6.73 -1.23
C VAL A 83 4.41 -8.24 -1.13
N VAL A 84 3.36 -8.94 -0.71
CA VAL A 84 3.38 -10.38 -0.54
C VAL A 84 2.41 -11.02 -1.53
N VAL A 85 2.96 -11.87 -2.39
CA VAL A 85 2.20 -12.68 -3.35
C VAL A 85 1.80 -13.97 -2.65
N SER A 86 0.51 -14.33 -2.68
CA SER A 86 0.05 -15.62 -2.15
C SER A 86 0.77 -16.77 -2.86
N GLU A 87 1.24 -17.76 -2.11
CA GLU A 87 2.14 -18.83 -2.58
C GLU A 87 1.65 -19.58 -3.83
N TRP A 88 0.33 -19.64 -4.05
CA TRP A 88 -0.28 -20.26 -5.23
C TRP A 88 -0.08 -19.48 -6.55
N ASP A 89 0.38 -18.23 -6.49
CA ASP A 89 0.51 -17.32 -7.64
C ASP A 89 1.93 -16.76 -7.85
N ARG A 90 2.90 -17.22 -7.04
CA ARG A 90 4.26 -16.66 -6.99
C ARG A 90 5.00 -16.79 -8.33
N GLU A 91 4.96 -17.97 -8.96
CA GLU A 91 5.61 -18.20 -10.26
C GLU A 91 4.97 -17.35 -11.38
N GLU A 92 3.65 -17.20 -11.39
CA GLU A 92 2.95 -16.38 -12.40
C GLU A 92 3.27 -14.89 -12.23
N TYR A 93 3.41 -14.43 -10.99
CA TYR A 93 3.76 -13.04 -10.67
C TYR A 93 5.21 -12.73 -11.05
N GLU A 94 6.17 -13.56 -10.65
CA GLU A 94 7.59 -13.40 -10.97
C GLU A 94 7.82 -13.39 -12.49
N ARG A 95 7.13 -14.27 -13.23
CA ARG A 95 7.17 -14.29 -14.70
C ARG A 95 6.62 -13.00 -15.33
N LYS A 96 5.53 -12.44 -14.80
CA LYS A 96 4.95 -11.18 -15.29
C LYS A 96 5.83 -9.96 -14.95
N GLN A 97 6.50 -9.99 -13.80
CA GLN A 97 7.41 -8.92 -13.38
C GLN A 97 8.64 -8.89 -14.31
N GLN A 98 9.28 -10.03 -14.55
CA GLN A 98 10.39 -10.14 -15.51
C GLN A 98 9.98 -9.70 -16.93
N LEU A 99 8.77 -10.04 -17.39
CA LEU A 99 8.28 -9.61 -18.69
C LEU A 99 8.15 -8.08 -18.79
N ARG A 100 7.67 -7.43 -17.72
CA ARG A 100 7.56 -5.96 -17.65
C ARG A 100 8.93 -5.31 -17.68
N ASP A 101 9.86 -5.80 -16.89
CA ASP A 101 11.22 -5.24 -16.81
C ASP A 101 11.95 -5.36 -18.16
N ASN A 102 11.76 -6.50 -18.86
CA ASN A 102 12.30 -6.69 -20.21
C ASN A 102 11.68 -5.74 -21.25
N ILE A 103 10.37 -5.49 -21.19
CA ILE A 103 9.71 -4.53 -22.10
C ILE A 103 10.18 -3.10 -21.82
N VAL A 104 10.40 -2.74 -20.55
CA VAL A 104 10.93 -1.42 -20.18
C VAL A 104 12.36 -1.25 -20.69
N GLN A 105 13.21 -2.26 -20.55
CA GLN A 105 14.58 -2.26 -21.08
C GLN A 105 14.60 -2.12 -22.61
N GLN A 106 13.71 -2.81 -23.33
CA GLN A 106 13.63 -2.72 -24.80
C GLN A 106 13.12 -1.36 -25.32
N LYS A 107 12.39 -0.59 -24.52
CA LYS A 107 11.91 0.74 -24.90
C LYS A 107 12.91 1.87 -24.61
N LEU A 108 14.01 1.56 -23.92
CA LEU A 108 15.09 2.49 -23.59
C LEU A 108 16.29 2.35 -24.53
N LEU A 109 16.23 1.43 -25.49
CA LEU A 109 17.12 1.28 -26.65
C LEU A 109 16.44 1.87 -27.90
#